data_AF-A0A3P3QCG7-F1
#
_entry.id   AF-A0A3P3QCG7-F1
#
_cell.length_a   1.000
_cell.length_b   1.000
_cell.length_c   1.000
_cell.angle_alpha   90.00
_cell.angle_beta   90.00
_cell.angle_gamma   90.00
#
_symmetry.space_group_name_H-M   'P 1'
#
loop_
_entity.id
_entity.type
_entity.pdbx_description
1 polymer ?
#
loop_
_entity_poly.entity_id
_entity_poly.type
_entity_poly.pdbx_seq_one_letter_code
_entity_poly.pdbx_strand_id
1 'polypeptide(L)'
;MAKKKFLLLFLLCSLLPLAFAQAFLSLGWFGGATTNKGQWLTEEIVLLPKAEGDVHWRLVYVSDNANCDAACQNAHYAMQQVYTALGRKQQHVELWQSGGVQPEHLLWQTSPVGVDALQHKLVLVDLNGLALMTYAVSADKAQMVQTGKAMLTDLNKLLKYDRGL
;
A
#
# COMPACT_ATOMS: atom_id res chain seq x y z
N MET A 1 -11.77 -18.82 54.41
CA MET A 1 -12.59 -18.66 53.19
C MET A 1 -12.23 -17.43 52.34
N ALA A 2 -11.85 -16.29 52.93
CA ALA A 2 -11.55 -15.06 52.19
C ALA A 2 -10.42 -15.17 51.14
N LYS A 3 -9.32 -15.89 51.44
CA LYS A 3 -8.18 -16.05 50.50
C LYS A 3 -8.53 -16.79 49.20
N LYS A 4 -9.37 -17.84 49.28
CA LYS A 4 -9.86 -18.58 48.09
C LYS A 4 -10.79 -17.72 47.23
N LYS A 5 -11.66 -16.93 47.88
CA LYS A 5 -12.56 -15.98 47.18
C LYS A 5 -11.78 -14.86 46.48
N PHE A 6 -10.73 -14.34 47.12
CA PHE A 6 -9.85 -13.34 46.53
C PHE A 6 -9.08 -13.88 45.32
N LEU A 7 -8.48 -15.08 45.44
CA LEU A 7 -7.76 -15.73 44.34
C LEU A 7 -8.69 -15.99 43.14
N LEU A 8 -9.93 -16.42 43.41
CA LEU A 8 -10.92 -16.70 42.38
C LEU A 8 -11.40 -15.41 41.68
N LEU A 9 -11.62 -14.33 42.44
CA LEU A 9 -11.92 -13.00 41.88
C LEU A 9 -10.77 -12.46 41.02
N PHE A 10 -9.53 -12.62 41.47
CA PHE A 10 -8.34 -12.22 40.71
C PHE A 10 -8.21 -12.98 39.39
N LEU A 11 -8.38 -14.30 39.42
CA LEU A 11 -8.39 -15.13 38.22
C LEU A 11 -9.55 -14.76 37.27
N LEU A 12 -10.73 -14.48 37.81
CA LEU A 12 -11.88 -14.11 37.00
C LEU A 12 -11.67 -12.74 36.33
N CYS A 13 -11.20 -11.73 37.07
CA CYS A 13 -10.90 -10.41 36.51
C CYS A 13 -9.75 -10.41 35.48
N SER A 14 -8.83 -11.38 35.54
CA SER A 14 -7.71 -11.47 34.60
C SER A 14 -8.02 -12.33 33.37
N LEU A 15 -8.67 -13.48 33.54
CA LEU A 15 -8.95 -14.42 32.45
C LEU A 15 -10.18 -14.02 31.63
N LEU A 16 -11.17 -13.38 32.26
CA LEU A 16 -12.41 -13.01 31.57
C LEU A 16 -12.16 -11.99 30.45
N PRO A 17 -11.37 -10.91 30.63
CA PRO A 17 -11.02 -10.01 29.53
C PRO A 17 -10.27 -10.71 28.38
N LEU A 18 -9.36 -11.65 28.69
CA LEU A 18 -8.61 -12.40 27.67
C LEU A 18 -9.52 -13.34 26.86
N ALA A 19 -10.43 -14.03 27.54
CA ALA A 19 -11.42 -14.89 26.89
C ALA A 19 -12.36 -14.07 25.99
N PHE A 20 -12.81 -12.91 26.48
CA PHE A 20 -13.62 -11.98 25.67
C PHE A 20 -12.85 -11.48 24.45
N ALA A 21 -11.59 -11.08 24.59
CA ALA A 21 -10.77 -10.64 23.46
C ALA A 21 -10.62 -11.74 22.40
N GLN A 22 -10.35 -12.98 22.82
CA GLN A 22 -10.23 -14.13 21.90
C GLN A 22 -11.56 -14.47 21.21
N ALA A 23 -12.68 -14.39 21.94
CA ALA A 23 -14.01 -14.57 21.35
C ALA A 23 -14.32 -13.47 20.32
N PHE A 24 -13.99 -12.22 20.64
CA PHE A 24 -14.19 -11.07 19.76
C PHE A 24 -13.37 -11.18 18.46
N LEU A 25 -12.14 -11.71 18.55
CA LEU A 25 -11.27 -11.97 17.42
C LEU A 25 -11.77 -13.14 16.55
N SER A 26 -12.15 -14.26 17.18
CA SER A 26 -12.59 -15.48 16.48
C SER A 26 -13.97 -15.37 15.83
N LEU A 27 -14.87 -14.56 16.39
CA LEU A 27 -16.18 -14.26 15.80
C LEU A 27 -16.12 -13.25 14.64
N GLY A 28 -14.93 -12.73 14.31
CA GLY A 28 -14.77 -11.73 13.24
C GLY A 28 -15.44 -10.38 13.54
N TRP A 29 -15.86 -10.13 14.79
CA TRP A 29 -16.36 -8.84 15.23
C TRP A 29 -15.27 -7.76 15.25
N PHE A 30 -14.00 -8.19 15.31
CA PHE A 30 -12.90 -7.36 14.89
C PHE A 30 -12.84 -7.40 13.35
N GLY A 31 -13.41 -6.37 12.72
CA GLY A 31 -13.30 -6.21 11.27
C GLY A 31 -11.82 -6.09 10.90
N GLY A 32 -11.22 -7.16 10.38
CA GLY A 32 -9.93 -7.14 9.68
C GLY A 32 -9.96 -6.30 8.39
N ALA A 33 -10.94 -5.40 8.26
CA ALA A 33 -10.98 -4.38 7.24
C ALA A 33 -9.86 -3.39 7.56
N THR A 34 -8.68 -3.64 7.01
CA THR A 34 -7.69 -2.58 6.83
C THR A 34 -8.45 -1.42 6.22
N THR A 35 -8.44 -0.26 6.87
CA THR A 35 -9.11 0.95 6.32
C THR A 35 -8.55 1.34 4.94
N ASN A 36 -7.40 0.77 4.58
CA ASN A 36 -6.75 0.97 3.30
C ASN A 36 -7.41 0.13 2.22
N LYS A 37 -7.38 0.62 0.98
CA LYS A 37 -8.02 0.02 -0.18
C LYS A 37 -7.09 -0.88 -0.99
N GLY A 38 -5.78 -0.63 -0.95
CA GLY A 38 -4.76 -1.53 -1.51
C GLY A 38 -4.49 -2.76 -0.63
N GLN A 39 -3.79 -3.74 -1.20
CA GLN A 39 -3.37 -4.94 -0.49
C GLN A 39 -1.97 -4.76 0.07
N TRP A 40 -1.81 -4.94 1.38
CA TRP A 40 -0.49 -4.94 2.02
C TRP A 40 0.33 -6.13 1.58
N LEU A 41 1.61 -5.89 1.32
CA LEU A 41 2.57 -6.96 1.13
C LEU A 41 2.88 -7.63 2.47
N THR A 42 3.02 -8.96 2.42
CA THR A 42 3.38 -9.78 3.59
C THR A 42 4.89 -9.94 3.74
N GLU A 43 5.64 -9.62 2.69
CA GLU A 43 7.08 -9.76 2.60
C GLU A 43 7.72 -8.41 2.30
N GLU A 44 8.93 -8.20 2.83
CA GLU A 44 9.70 -7.00 2.57
C GLU A 44 10.38 -7.09 1.20
N ILE A 45 9.93 -6.26 0.26
CA ILE A 45 10.49 -6.18 -1.09
C ILE A 45 11.03 -4.77 -1.32
N VAL A 46 12.35 -4.64 -1.47
CA VAL A 46 12.98 -3.37 -1.85
C VAL A 46 12.90 -3.22 -3.36
N LEU A 47 12.01 -2.33 -3.82
CA LEU A 47 11.74 -2.12 -5.24
C LEU A 47 12.59 -1.00 -5.84
N LEU A 48 12.84 0.08 -5.10
CA LEU A 48 13.58 1.25 -5.59
C LEU A 48 14.78 1.54 -4.67
N PRO A 49 15.79 2.30 -5.11
CA PRO A 49 16.76 2.89 -4.18
C PRO A 49 16.07 3.88 -3.21
N LYS A 50 16.79 4.31 -2.19
CA LYS A 50 16.32 5.39 -1.32
C LYS A 50 16.07 6.66 -2.14
N ALA A 51 14.94 7.31 -1.91
CA ALA A 51 14.57 8.55 -2.59
C ALA A 51 15.52 9.70 -2.20
N GLU A 52 15.72 10.63 -3.12
CA GLU A 52 16.49 11.85 -2.90
C GLU A 52 15.55 13.05 -2.71
N GLY A 53 15.98 14.04 -1.93
CA GLY A 53 15.19 15.23 -1.66
C GLY A 53 13.97 15.00 -0.77
N ASP A 54 12.93 15.79 -1.00
CA ASP A 54 11.69 15.84 -0.21
C ASP A 54 10.61 14.89 -0.78
N VAL A 55 10.99 13.64 -1.01
CA VAL A 55 10.12 12.59 -1.56
C VAL A 55 9.82 11.57 -0.48
N HIS A 56 8.53 11.41 -0.18
CA HIS A 56 8.06 10.55 0.90
C HIS A 56 7.40 9.28 0.37
N TRP A 57 6.74 9.37 -0.78
CA TRP A 57 5.97 8.28 -1.39
C TRP A 57 6.23 8.17 -2.87
N ARG A 58 6.19 6.95 -3.42
CA ARG A 58 6.42 6.72 -4.84
C ARG A 58 5.38 5.75 -5.37
N LEU A 59 4.73 6.13 -6.46
CA LEU A 59 3.81 5.26 -7.18
C LEU A 59 4.61 4.57 -8.27
N VAL A 60 4.64 3.24 -8.25
CA VAL A 60 5.47 2.45 -9.16
C VAL A 60 4.59 1.48 -9.94
N TYR A 61 4.67 1.51 -11.26
CA TYR A 61 4.16 0.42 -12.08
C TYR A 61 5.29 -0.57 -12.35
N VAL A 62 5.10 -1.85 -12.03
CA VAL A 62 6.10 -2.90 -12.30
C VAL A 62 5.70 -3.67 -13.55
N SER A 63 6.61 -3.76 -14.51
CA SER A 63 6.37 -4.44 -15.79
C SER A 63 7.59 -5.23 -16.23
N ASP A 64 7.35 -6.33 -16.92
CA ASP A 64 8.32 -7.13 -17.66
C ASP A 64 8.09 -7.05 -19.19
N ASN A 65 7.05 -6.35 -19.63
CA ASN A 65 6.68 -6.27 -21.04
C ASN A 65 7.63 -5.35 -21.83
N ALA A 66 8.06 -5.86 -22.98
CA ALA A 66 8.89 -5.10 -23.93
C ALA A 66 8.14 -3.92 -24.57
N ASN A 67 6.80 -3.90 -24.51
CA ASN A 67 5.95 -2.81 -24.99
C ASN A 67 4.88 -2.48 -23.95
N CYS A 68 4.46 -1.22 -23.88
CA CYS A 68 3.39 -0.79 -22.98
C CYS A 68 2.02 -1.10 -23.61
N ASP A 69 1.36 -2.14 -23.10
CA ASP A 69 0.02 -2.56 -23.50
C ASP A 69 -1.08 -1.65 -22.92
N ALA A 70 -2.35 -1.97 -23.19
CA ALA A 70 -3.47 -1.17 -22.71
C ALA A 70 -3.55 -1.09 -21.18
N ALA A 71 -3.18 -2.16 -20.47
CA ALA A 71 -3.15 -2.19 -19.01
C ALA A 71 -2.05 -1.25 -18.47
N CYS A 72 -0.85 -1.30 -19.05
CA CYS A 72 0.26 -0.38 -18.77
C CYS A 72 -0.14 1.09 -19.02
N GLN A 73 -0.73 1.39 -20.17
CA GLN A 73 -1.16 2.76 -20.49
C GLN A 73 -2.22 3.26 -19.50
N ASN A 74 -3.16 2.40 -19.11
CA ASN A 74 -4.13 2.76 -18.08
C ASN A 74 -3.50 2.94 -16.70
N ALA A 75 -2.47 2.15 -16.35
CA ALA A 75 -1.73 2.30 -15.09
C ALA A 75 -1.03 3.66 -15.04
N HIS A 76 -0.32 4.04 -16.10
CA HIS A 76 0.32 5.35 -16.22
C HIS A 76 -0.68 6.49 -16.11
N TYR A 77 -1.81 6.37 -16.83
CA TYR A 77 -2.88 7.35 -16.76
C TYR A 77 -3.44 7.48 -15.34
N ALA A 78 -3.74 6.36 -14.68
CA ALA A 78 -4.26 6.35 -13.31
C ALA A 78 -3.26 6.98 -12.33
N MET A 79 -1.97 6.66 -12.43
CA MET A 79 -0.91 7.28 -11.63
C MET A 79 -0.87 8.79 -11.82
N GLN A 80 -0.94 9.28 -13.06
CA GLN A 80 -0.95 10.70 -13.35
C GLN A 80 -2.20 11.40 -12.80
N GLN A 81 -3.37 10.76 -12.87
CA GLN A 81 -4.60 11.29 -12.29
C GLN A 81 -4.53 11.36 -10.76
N VAL A 82 -3.98 10.32 -10.11
CA VAL A 82 -3.74 10.32 -8.66
C VAL A 82 -2.79 11.45 -8.29
N TYR A 83 -1.66 11.57 -8.99
CA TYR A 83 -0.65 12.61 -8.77
C TYR A 83 -1.27 14.01 -8.85
N THR A 84 -1.99 14.29 -9.95
CA THR A 84 -2.66 15.60 -10.15
C THR A 84 -3.72 15.88 -9.09
N ALA A 85 -4.48 14.85 -8.67
CA ALA A 85 -5.51 14.98 -7.65
C ALA A 85 -4.98 15.24 -6.24
N LEU A 86 -3.68 15.02 -5.97
CA LEU A 86 -3.05 15.39 -4.70
C LEU A 86 -2.85 16.89 -4.54
N GLY A 87 -2.92 17.66 -5.63
CA GLY A 87 -2.70 19.11 -5.62
C GLY A 87 -1.32 19.45 -5.05
N ARG A 88 -1.26 20.28 -4.00
CA ARG A 88 0.02 20.71 -3.40
C ARG A 88 0.85 19.55 -2.85
N LYS A 89 0.22 18.47 -2.39
CA LYS A 89 0.93 17.33 -1.81
C LYS A 89 1.70 16.50 -2.83
N GLN A 90 1.46 16.72 -4.13
CA GLN A 90 2.15 16.01 -5.20
C GLN A 90 3.68 16.21 -5.14
N GLN A 91 4.17 17.31 -4.55
CA GLN A 91 5.61 17.60 -4.43
C GLN A 91 6.38 16.55 -3.62
N HIS A 92 5.69 15.78 -2.77
CA HIS A 92 6.29 14.71 -1.96
C HIS A 92 6.10 13.31 -2.56
N VAL A 93 5.64 13.25 -3.81
CA VAL A 93 5.32 12.01 -4.51
C VAL A 93 6.07 11.94 -5.83
N GLU A 94 6.61 10.79 -6.19
CA GLU A 94 7.15 10.55 -7.54
C GLU A 94 6.41 9.43 -8.25
N LEU A 95 6.46 9.47 -9.57
CA LEU A 95 5.90 8.46 -10.45
C LEU A 95 7.02 7.69 -11.14
N TRP A 96 7.00 6.37 -10.99
CA TRP A 96 8.04 5.47 -11.47
C TRP A 96 7.48 4.31 -12.28
N GLN A 97 8.30 3.78 -13.18
CA GLN A 97 8.15 2.44 -13.71
C GLN A 97 9.41 1.62 -13.42
N SER A 98 9.20 0.37 -12.99
CA SER A 98 10.28 -0.59 -12.80
C SER A 98 10.15 -1.73 -13.81
N GLY A 99 11.19 -1.90 -14.63
CA GLY A 99 11.21 -2.86 -15.72
C GLY A 99 10.44 -2.41 -16.97
N GLY A 100 10.29 -3.33 -17.92
CA GLY A 100 9.69 -3.10 -19.22
C GLY A 100 10.41 -2.02 -20.04
N VAL A 101 9.68 -1.40 -20.97
CA VAL A 101 10.18 -0.30 -21.81
C VAL A 101 10.24 1.03 -21.05
N GLN A 102 11.32 1.80 -21.22
CA GLN A 102 11.45 3.12 -20.59
C GLN A 102 10.30 4.06 -21.03
N PRO A 103 9.51 4.59 -20.08
CA PRO A 103 8.43 5.53 -20.36
C PRO A 103 8.95 6.96 -20.59
N GLU A 104 8.12 7.79 -21.23
CA GLU A 104 8.47 9.18 -21.56
C GLU A 104 8.35 10.15 -20.37
N HIS A 105 7.35 9.95 -19.50
CA HIS A 105 6.97 10.91 -18.44
C HIS A 105 7.14 10.37 -17.01
N LEU A 106 7.66 9.16 -16.85
CA LEU A 106 7.89 8.56 -15.53
C LEU A 106 9.38 8.34 -15.32
N LEU A 107 9.82 8.39 -14.07
CA LEU A 107 11.15 7.92 -13.70
C LEU A 107 11.24 6.41 -13.96
N TRP A 108 12.42 5.92 -14.33
CA TRP A 108 12.57 4.54 -14.77
C TRP A 108 13.84 3.89 -14.23
N GLN A 109 13.72 2.61 -13.93
CA GLN A 109 14.85 1.73 -13.65
C GLN A 109 14.58 0.32 -14.17
N THR A 110 15.66 -0.45 -14.34
CA THR A 110 15.56 -1.89 -14.53
C THR A 110 14.89 -2.56 -13.32
N SER A 111 14.09 -3.59 -13.57
CA SER A 111 13.43 -4.33 -12.49
C SER A 111 14.46 -5.08 -11.64
N PRO A 112 14.46 -4.94 -10.30
CA PRO A 112 15.36 -5.71 -9.45
C PRO A 112 14.95 -7.18 -9.42
N VAL A 113 15.84 -8.05 -8.96
CA VAL A 113 15.58 -9.49 -8.89
C VAL A 113 14.58 -9.79 -7.76
N GLY A 114 13.67 -10.76 -7.97
CA GLY A 114 12.76 -11.24 -6.93
C GLY A 114 11.47 -10.42 -6.76
N VAL A 115 11.09 -9.63 -7.77
CA VAL A 115 9.85 -8.83 -7.75
C VAL A 115 8.70 -9.44 -8.55
N ASP A 116 8.76 -10.74 -8.83
CA ASP A 116 7.75 -11.47 -9.63
C ASP A 116 6.34 -11.29 -9.07
N ALA A 117 6.20 -11.23 -7.74
CA ALA A 117 4.93 -11.01 -7.05
C ALA A 117 4.30 -9.62 -7.33
N LEU A 118 5.09 -8.67 -7.82
CA LEU A 118 4.69 -7.29 -8.11
C LEU A 118 4.40 -7.03 -9.59
N GLN A 119 4.72 -7.98 -10.47
CA GLN A 119 4.57 -7.80 -11.92
C GLN A 119 3.14 -7.44 -12.29
N HIS A 120 3.00 -6.48 -13.21
CA HIS A 120 1.73 -5.93 -13.69
C HIS A 120 0.86 -5.30 -12.60
N LYS A 121 1.46 -4.85 -11.48
CA LYS A 121 0.75 -4.15 -10.41
C LYS A 121 1.22 -2.71 -10.29
N LEU A 122 0.32 -1.89 -9.75
CA LEU A 122 0.68 -0.61 -9.16
C LEU A 122 1.12 -0.85 -7.72
N VAL A 123 2.24 -0.27 -7.34
CA VAL A 123 2.87 -0.46 -6.04
C VAL A 123 3.08 0.89 -5.40
N LEU A 124 2.69 1.02 -4.13
CA LEU A 124 3.04 2.16 -3.31
C LEU A 124 4.32 1.84 -2.54
N VAL A 125 5.32 2.69 -2.72
CA VAL A 125 6.67 2.54 -2.19
C VAL A 125 7.01 3.72 -1.29
N ASP A 126 7.71 3.47 -0.18
CA ASP A 126 8.15 4.52 0.74
C ASP A 126 9.43 5.24 0.28
N LEU A 127 9.93 6.17 1.10
CA LEU A 127 11.19 6.88 0.85
C LEU A 127 12.43 5.96 0.86
N ASN A 128 12.40 4.81 1.53
CA ASN A 128 13.53 3.88 1.58
C ASN A 128 13.54 2.90 0.40
N GLY A 129 12.46 2.82 -0.35
CA GLY A 129 12.34 1.93 -1.50
C GLY A 129 11.57 0.65 -1.22
N LEU A 130 10.99 0.54 -0.02
CA LEU A 130 10.22 -0.62 0.38
C LEU A 130 8.84 -0.57 -0.27
N ALA A 131 8.49 -1.62 -1.00
CA ALA A 131 7.15 -1.85 -1.49
C ALA A 131 6.23 -2.19 -0.30
N LEU A 132 5.16 -1.43 -0.13
CA LEU A 132 4.26 -1.56 1.02
C LEU A 132 2.89 -2.11 0.62
N MET A 133 2.32 -1.55 -0.45
CA MET A 133 0.96 -1.88 -0.87
C MET A 133 0.87 -2.05 -2.38
N THR A 134 0.00 -2.96 -2.82
CA THR A 134 -0.26 -3.21 -4.23
C THR A 134 -1.72 -2.93 -4.59
N TYR A 135 -1.93 -2.59 -5.86
CA TYR A 135 -3.23 -2.33 -6.46
C TYR A 135 -3.30 -3.04 -7.82
N ALA A 136 -4.49 -3.58 -8.12
CA ALA A 136 -4.72 -4.30 -9.37
C ALA A 136 -4.73 -3.33 -10.56
N VAL A 137 -4.08 -3.75 -11.64
CA VAL A 137 -4.10 -3.07 -12.93
C VAL A 137 -5.03 -3.81 -13.89
N SER A 138 -5.81 -3.06 -14.67
CA SER A 138 -6.77 -3.62 -15.62
C SER A 138 -6.73 -2.84 -16.94
N ALA A 139 -7.01 -3.54 -18.04
CA ALA A 139 -7.28 -2.92 -19.33
C ALA A 139 -8.64 -2.21 -19.36
N ASP A 140 -9.53 -2.50 -18.40
CA ASP A 140 -10.80 -1.78 -18.23
C ASP A 140 -10.57 -0.45 -17.51
N LYS A 141 -10.87 0.65 -18.22
CA LYS A 141 -10.77 2.01 -17.71
C LYS A 141 -11.64 2.25 -16.49
N ALA A 142 -12.86 1.69 -16.43
CA ALA A 142 -13.76 1.89 -15.29
C ALA A 142 -13.18 1.30 -14.01
N GLN A 143 -12.60 0.09 -14.09
CA GLN A 143 -11.88 -0.54 -12.98
C GLN A 143 -10.65 0.28 -12.59
N MET A 144 -9.90 0.80 -13.57
CA MET A 144 -8.73 1.62 -13.29
C MET A 144 -9.06 2.97 -12.64
N VAL A 145 -10.21 3.58 -12.95
CA VAL A 145 -10.69 4.75 -12.20
C VAL A 145 -10.96 4.40 -10.74
N GLN A 146 -11.53 3.24 -10.46
CA GLN A 146 -11.74 2.77 -9.07
C GLN A 146 -10.40 2.53 -8.37
N THR A 147 -9.43 1.89 -9.05
CA THR A 147 -8.07 1.72 -8.54
C THR A 147 -7.41 3.06 -8.21
N GLY A 148 -7.51 4.06 -9.09
CA GLY A 148 -6.98 5.40 -8.84
C GLY A 148 -7.62 6.07 -7.63
N LYS A 149 -8.95 5.97 -7.46
CA LYS A 149 -9.64 6.50 -6.26
C LYS A 149 -9.20 5.80 -4.98
N ALA A 150 -9.03 4.49 -5.02
CA ALA A 150 -8.50 3.70 -3.91
C ALA A 150 -7.10 4.19 -3.51
N MET A 151 -6.20 4.30 -4.48
CA MET A 151 -4.83 4.77 -4.27
C MET A 151 -4.78 6.20 -3.73
N LEU A 152 -5.59 7.12 -4.29
CA LEU A 152 -5.69 8.50 -3.82
C LEU A 152 -6.20 8.58 -2.37
N THR A 153 -7.16 7.72 -2.00
CA THR A 153 -7.70 7.66 -0.62
C THR A 153 -6.61 7.24 0.35
N ASP A 154 -5.89 6.17 0.03
CA ASP A 154 -4.83 5.63 0.88
C ASP A 154 -3.65 6.61 0.98
N LEU A 155 -3.24 7.20 -0.14
CA LEU A 155 -2.13 8.14 -0.19
C LEU A 155 -2.43 9.44 0.56
N ASN A 156 -3.65 9.99 0.44
CA ASN A 156 -4.05 11.15 1.25
C ASN A 156 -4.02 10.86 2.75
N LYS A 157 -4.39 9.64 3.14
CA LYS A 157 -4.33 9.21 4.53
C LYS A 157 -2.88 9.12 5.00
N LEU A 158 -2.01 8.49 4.23
CA LEU A 158 -0.58 8.36 4.56
C LEU A 158 0.12 9.71 4.67
N LEU A 159 -0.04 10.58 3.66
CA LEU A 159 0.51 11.94 3.67
C LEU A 159 -0.04 12.81 4.81
N LYS A 160 -1.23 12.52 5.34
CA LYS A 160 -1.77 13.23 6.51
C LYS A 160 -1.08 12.81 7.82
N TYR A 161 -0.65 11.55 7.92
CA TYR A 161 0.01 11.02 9.11
C TYR A 161 1.53 11.14 9.06
N ASP A 162 2.07 11.52 7.91
CA ASP A 162 3.46 11.84 7.73
C ASP A 162 3.79 13.15 8.45
N ARG A 163 4.40 13.03 9.64
CA ARG A 163 4.68 14.17 10.53
C ARG A 163 5.91 14.97 10.10
N GLY A 164 6.55 14.60 8.99
CA GLY A 164 7.71 15.29 8.41
C GLY A 164 7.38 16.25 7.27
N LEU A 165 6.10 16.38 6.90
CA LEU A 165 5.59 17.29 5.85
C LEU A 165 5.12 18.65 6.39
#